data_AF-A0A1Y5EV82-F1
#
_entry.id   AF-A0A1Y5EV82-F1
#
_cell.length_a   1.000
_cell.length_b   1.000
_cell.length_c   1.000
_cell.angle_alpha   90.00
_cell.angle_beta   90.00
_cell.angle_gamma   90.00
#
_symmetry.space_group_name_H-M   'P 1'
#
loop_
_entity.id
_entity.type
_entity.pdbx_description
1 polymer ?
#
loop_
_entity_poly.entity_id
_entity_poly.type
_entity_poly.pdbx_seq_one_letter_code
_entity_poly.pdbx_strand_id
1 'polypeptide(L)'
;VTINPCKECESFKETPRTRAIEDWEYNAVYKEASDIIQIAMELASICGMRQGDILSIKLKDITDKGLAVEQNKNGAKQLFIWTPSLRKAITKARELRDVKSFTHLICTKKGKPYSASGFKSMWQRLQRKCKESGVIQERFTFHDLRSYAADNADEQDCDASKLLGHANKETTERIYLRRAKKVTPNR
;
A
#
# COMPACT_ATOMS: atom_id res chain seq x y z
N VAL A 1 12.48 45.33 -13.73
CA VAL A 1 12.59 43.89 -14.04
C VAL A 1 12.30 43.13 -12.76
N THR A 2 11.20 42.39 -12.70
CA THR A 2 10.83 41.58 -11.53
C THR A 2 11.61 40.28 -11.61
N ILE A 3 12.72 40.18 -10.88
CA ILE A 3 13.54 38.95 -10.83
C ILE A 3 12.92 38.01 -9.79
N ASN A 4 12.67 36.75 -10.18
CA ASN A 4 12.23 35.72 -9.25
C ASN A 4 13.38 35.40 -8.27
N PRO A 5 13.24 35.72 -6.97
CA PRO A 5 14.29 35.51 -5.97
C PRO A 5 14.60 34.02 -5.71
N CYS A 6 13.73 33.11 -6.17
CA CYS A 6 13.91 31.67 -6.02
C CYS A 6 14.64 31.03 -7.22
N LYS A 7 15.02 31.79 -8.24
CA LYS A 7 15.66 31.26 -9.46
C LYS A 7 17.05 30.66 -9.19
N GLU A 8 17.76 31.20 -8.20
CA GLU A 8 19.11 30.75 -7.82
C GLU A 8 19.10 29.70 -6.70
N CYS A 9 17.92 29.39 -6.16
CA CYS A 9 17.79 28.38 -5.11
C CYS A 9 17.62 27.00 -5.74
N GLU A 10 18.65 26.16 -5.64
CA GLU A 10 18.56 24.77 -6.11
C GLU A 10 17.62 23.94 -5.22
N SER A 11 16.78 23.12 -5.85
CA SER A 11 15.91 22.21 -5.13
C SER A 11 16.73 21.12 -4.43
N PHE A 12 16.52 20.92 -3.13
CA PHE A 12 17.10 19.78 -2.43
C PHE A 12 16.54 18.47 -3.00
N LYS A 13 17.43 17.63 -3.55
CA LYS A 13 17.04 16.33 -4.12
C LYS A 13 17.08 15.28 -3.02
N GLU A 14 15.92 14.76 -2.65
CA GLU A 14 15.83 13.65 -1.70
C GLU A 14 16.18 12.32 -2.39
N THR A 15 17.05 11.54 -1.74
CA THR A 15 17.36 10.18 -2.19
C THR A 15 16.22 9.24 -1.82
N PRO A 16 15.65 8.48 -2.77
CA PRO A 16 14.62 7.50 -2.46
C PRO A 16 15.10 6.42 -1.49
N ARG A 17 14.19 5.87 -0.69
CA ARG A 17 14.48 4.70 0.16
C ARG A 17 14.76 3.49 -0.72
N THR A 18 15.81 2.73 -0.41
CA THR A 18 16.25 1.55 -1.17
C THR A 18 15.94 0.22 -0.49
N ARG A 19 15.68 0.21 0.82
CA ARG A 19 15.38 -1.00 1.59
C ARG A 19 14.09 -1.68 1.11
N ALA A 20 14.19 -2.93 0.66
CA ALA A 20 13.06 -3.81 0.39
C ALA A 20 12.49 -4.40 1.70
N ILE A 21 11.21 -4.79 1.66
CA ILE A 21 10.59 -5.54 2.76
C ILE A 21 10.71 -7.03 2.44
N GLU A 22 11.24 -7.79 3.37
CA GLU A 22 11.31 -9.24 3.25
C GLU A 22 9.98 -9.89 3.67
N ASP A 23 9.68 -11.05 3.10
CA ASP A 23 8.41 -11.75 3.37
C ASP A 23 8.25 -12.11 4.85
N TRP A 24 9.36 -12.46 5.52
CA TRP A 24 9.33 -12.74 6.96
C TRP A 24 8.96 -11.50 7.78
N GLU A 25 9.44 -10.31 7.41
CA GLU A 25 9.10 -9.05 8.09
C GLU A 25 7.64 -8.71 7.91
N TYR A 26 7.14 -8.83 6.67
CA TYR A 26 5.73 -8.62 6.36
C TYR A 26 4.85 -9.56 7.20
N ASN A 27 5.16 -10.86 7.19
CA ASN A 27 4.41 -11.88 7.92
C ASN A 27 4.48 -11.69 9.44
N ALA A 28 5.64 -11.29 9.97
CA ALA A 28 5.82 -11.05 11.40
C ALA A 28 5.00 -9.84 11.87
N VAL A 29 5.02 -8.73 11.14
CA VAL A 29 4.19 -7.55 11.43
C VAL A 29 2.70 -7.86 11.24
N TYR A 30 2.34 -8.64 10.22
CA TYR A 30 0.97 -9.05 9.97
C TYR A 30 0.37 -9.81 11.16
N LYS A 31 1.12 -10.73 11.78
CA LYS A 31 0.67 -11.49 12.95
C LYS A 31 0.41 -10.62 14.18
N GLU A 32 1.19 -9.55 14.36
CA GLU A 32 1.02 -8.59 15.46
C GLU A 32 -0.05 -7.51 15.19
N ALA A 33 -0.46 -7.36 13.93
CA ALA A 33 -1.41 -6.36 13.50
C ALA A 33 -2.83 -6.68 13.96
N SER A 34 -3.62 -5.65 14.26
CA SER A 34 -5.07 -5.81 14.43
C SER A 34 -5.73 -6.14 13.09
N ASP A 35 -6.92 -6.75 13.11
CA ASP A 35 -7.60 -7.20 11.88
C ASP A 35 -7.75 -6.10 10.82
N ILE A 36 -8.02 -4.87 11.26
CA ILE A 36 -8.16 -3.70 10.39
C ILE A 36 -6.85 -3.36 9.69
N ILE A 37 -5.72 -3.43 10.42
CA ILE A 37 -4.40 -3.22 9.82
C ILE A 37 -4.03 -4.39 8.92
N GLN A 38 -4.33 -5.64 9.31
CA GLN A 38 -4.10 -6.82 8.48
C GLN A 38 -4.79 -6.71 7.11
N ILE A 39 -6.06 -6.31 7.07
CA ILE A 39 -6.80 -6.09 5.82
C ILE A 39 -6.14 -4.98 4.99
N ALA A 40 -5.80 -3.86 5.64
CA ALA A 40 -5.14 -2.76 4.93
C ALA A 40 -3.78 -3.20 4.37
N MET A 41 -3.02 -4.02 5.11
CA MET A 41 -1.76 -4.61 4.66
C MET A 41 -1.97 -5.52 3.44
N GLU A 42 -2.97 -6.40 3.47
CA GLU A 42 -3.31 -7.29 2.33
C GLU A 42 -3.70 -6.50 1.09
N LEU A 43 -4.57 -5.50 1.23
CA LEU A 43 -4.97 -4.66 0.10
C LEU A 43 -3.78 -3.87 -0.45
N ALA A 44 -2.89 -3.37 0.43
CA ALA A 44 -1.68 -2.68 0.01
C ALA A 44 -0.68 -3.61 -0.70
N SER A 45 -0.49 -4.84 -0.20
CA SER A 45 0.50 -5.78 -0.73
C SER A 45 0.05 -6.48 -2.01
N ILE A 46 -1.26 -6.72 -2.18
CA ILE A 46 -1.81 -7.39 -3.36
C ILE A 46 -2.12 -6.38 -4.47
N CYS A 47 -2.73 -5.24 -4.13
CA CYS A 47 -3.19 -4.26 -5.12
C CYS A 47 -2.21 -3.08 -5.29
N GLY A 48 -1.17 -3.00 -4.46
CA GLY A 48 -0.24 -1.88 -4.46
C GLY A 48 -0.88 -0.55 -4.06
N MET A 49 -2.06 -0.50 -3.45
CA MET A 49 -2.81 0.74 -3.24
C MET A 49 -2.17 1.67 -2.19
N ARG A 50 -2.40 2.99 -2.30
CA ARG A 50 -1.98 3.93 -1.25
C ARG A 50 -2.91 3.84 -0.06
N GLN A 51 -2.40 4.18 1.13
CA GLN A 51 -3.18 4.20 2.37
C GLN A 51 -4.49 4.99 2.23
N GLY A 52 -4.44 6.20 1.67
CA GLY A 52 -5.63 7.04 1.49
C GLY A 52 -6.67 6.38 0.59
N ASP A 53 -6.22 5.77 -0.50
CA ASP A 53 -7.10 5.09 -1.46
C ASP A 53 -7.79 3.89 -0.79
N ILE A 54 -7.04 3.09 -0.01
CA ILE A 54 -7.57 1.93 0.74
C ILE A 54 -8.65 2.37 1.75
N LEU A 55 -8.39 3.43 2.52
CA LEU A 55 -9.34 3.92 3.52
C LEU A 55 -10.58 4.55 2.88
N SER A 56 -10.49 4.97 1.62
CA SER A 56 -11.60 5.58 0.87
C SER A 56 -12.49 4.57 0.13
N ILE A 57 -12.11 3.28 0.10
CA ILE A 57 -12.89 2.22 -0.59
C ILE A 57 -14.30 2.17 -0.03
N LYS A 58 -15.28 2.23 -0.93
CA LYS A 58 -16.70 2.09 -0.63
C LYS A 58 -17.23 0.73 -1.04
N LEU A 59 -18.34 0.32 -0.44
CA LEU A 59 -19.01 -0.93 -0.79
C LEU A 59 -19.49 -0.96 -2.25
N LYS A 60 -19.87 0.20 -2.80
CA LYS A 60 -20.27 0.35 -4.21
C LYS A 60 -19.11 0.12 -5.20
N ASP A 61 -17.88 0.25 -4.74
CA ASP A 61 -16.68 0.04 -5.54
C ASP A 61 -16.39 -1.46 -5.71
N ILE A 62 -17.04 -2.30 -4.89
CA ILE A 62 -16.99 -3.76 -4.99
C ILE A 62 -18.06 -4.21 -5.98
N THR A 63 -17.63 -4.68 -7.15
CA THR A 63 -18.49 -5.10 -8.26
C THR A 63 -18.34 -6.59 -8.55
N ASP A 64 -19.22 -7.15 -9.37
CA ASP A 64 -19.13 -8.56 -9.78
C ASP A 64 -17.83 -8.86 -10.54
N LYS A 65 -17.30 -7.87 -11.27
CA LYS A 65 -16.06 -8.00 -12.06
C LYS A 65 -14.79 -7.86 -11.21
N GLY A 66 -14.86 -7.16 -10.09
CA GLY A 66 -13.68 -6.83 -9.27
C GLY A 66 -13.88 -5.63 -8.36
N LEU A 67 -12.77 -5.15 -7.81
CA LEU A 67 -12.71 -3.91 -7.03
C LEU A 67 -12.34 -2.74 -7.95
N ALA A 68 -13.28 -1.83 -8.19
CA ALA A 68 -13.11 -0.66 -9.04
C ALA A 68 -12.69 0.56 -8.22
N VAL A 69 -11.46 1.04 -8.39
CA VAL A 69 -10.89 2.14 -7.59
C VAL A 69 -10.44 3.27 -8.50
N GLU A 70 -10.68 4.49 -8.04
CA GLU A 70 -10.07 5.71 -8.58
C GLU A 70 -9.08 6.27 -7.55
N GLN A 71 -7.80 6.36 -7.93
CA GLN A 71 -6.75 6.84 -7.04
C GLN A 71 -6.88 8.34 -6.78
N ASN A 72 -6.88 8.77 -5.52
CA ASN A 72 -7.11 10.16 -5.15
C ASN A 72 -6.00 11.12 -5.62
N LYS A 73 -4.75 10.65 -5.76
CA LYS A 73 -3.60 11.51 -6.07
C LYS A 73 -3.52 11.91 -7.55
N ASN A 74 -3.86 11.01 -8.45
CA ASN A 74 -3.63 11.16 -9.90
C ASN A 74 -4.85 10.79 -10.75
N GLY A 75 -5.98 10.41 -10.14
CA GLY A 75 -7.20 10.03 -10.85
C GLY A 75 -7.09 8.72 -11.65
N ALA A 76 -6.05 7.92 -11.42
CA ALA A 76 -5.88 6.65 -12.13
C ALA A 76 -7.04 5.71 -11.77
N LYS A 77 -7.78 5.26 -12.78
CA LYS A 77 -8.89 4.32 -12.64
C LYS A 77 -8.40 2.90 -12.87
N GLN A 78 -8.58 2.03 -11.89
CA GLN A 78 -8.15 0.65 -11.93
C GLN A 78 -9.28 -0.28 -11.52
N LEU A 79 -9.41 -1.39 -12.26
CA LEU A 79 -10.26 -2.51 -11.88
C LEU A 79 -9.37 -3.67 -11.47
N PHE A 80 -9.31 -3.96 -10.18
CA PHE A 80 -8.63 -5.14 -9.67
C PHE A 80 -9.55 -6.34 -9.81
N ILE A 81 -9.22 -7.22 -10.75
CA ILE A 81 -9.98 -8.44 -11.02
C ILE A 81 -9.90 -9.36 -9.80
N TRP A 82 -10.97 -10.12 -9.57
CA TRP A 82 -11.04 -11.06 -8.46
C TRP A 82 -9.96 -12.14 -8.53
N THR A 83 -9.11 -12.17 -7.51
CA THR A 83 -8.23 -13.30 -7.17
C THR A 83 -8.70 -13.93 -5.86
N PRO A 84 -8.32 -15.19 -5.54
CA PRO A 84 -8.64 -15.81 -4.26
C PRO A 84 -8.20 -14.94 -3.06
N SER A 85 -7.00 -14.37 -3.14
CA SER A 85 -6.44 -13.50 -2.11
C SER A 85 -7.24 -12.20 -1.95
N LEU A 86 -7.60 -11.54 -3.06
CA LEU A 86 -8.41 -10.32 -3.01
C LEU A 86 -9.82 -10.61 -2.45
N ARG A 87 -10.45 -11.70 -2.88
CA ARG A 87 -11.76 -12.12 -2.34
C ARG A 87 -11.70 -12.36 -0.84
N LYS A 88 -10.64 -13.04 -0.37
CA LYS A 88 -10.44 -13.31 1.06
C LYS A 88 -10.31 -12.01 1.86
N ALA A 89 -9.47 -11.07 1.40
CA ALA A 89 -9.28 -9.77 2.05
C ALA A 89 -10.59 -8.97 2.14
N ILE A 90 -11.34 -8.88 1.03
CA ILE A 90 -12.63 -8.18 0.99
C ILE A 90 -13.68 -8.87 1.86
N THR A 91 -13.71 -10.21 1.91
CA THR A 91 -14.65 -10.97 2.73
C THR A 91 -14.38 -10.74 4.21
N LYS A 92 -13.12 -10.88 4.65
CA LYS A 92 -12.69 -10.58 6.02
C LYS A 92 -13.04 -9.14 6.42
N ALA A 93 -12.85 -8.19 5.49
CA ALA A 93 -13.22 -6.80 5.71
C ALA A 93 -14.73 -6.59 5.85
N ARG A 94 -15.55 -7.35 5.12
CA ARG A 94 -17.01 -7.30 5.26
C ARG A 94 -17.48 -7.89 6.59
N GLU A 95 -16.87 -8.98 7.05
CA GLU A 95 -17.23 -9.68 8.29
C GLU A 95 -16.94 -8.84 9.55
N LEU A 96 -15.84 -8.09 9.55
CA LEU A 96 -15.50 -7.19 10.68
C LEU A 96 -16.44 -5.98 10.83
N ARG A 97 -17.31 -5.74 9.84
CA ARG A 97 -18.26 -4.62 9.89
C ARG A 97 -19.44 -5.03 10.77
N ASP A 98 -19.41 -4.58 12.01
CA ASP A 98 -20.47 -4.80 13.01
C ASP A 98 -21.73 -3.93 12.75
N VAL A 99 -21.70 -3.01 11.79
CA VAL A 99 -22.79 -2.03 11.58
C VAL A 99 -23.30 -1.98 10.14
N LYS A 100 -24.62 -2.12 9.98
CA LYS A 100 -25.31 -2.30 8.69
C LYS A 100 -25.32 -1.06 7.78
N SER A 101 -25.15 0.16 8.29
CA SER A 101 -25.46 1.41 7.55
C SER A 101 -24.26 2.34 7.26
N PHE A 102 -23.17 1.84 6.70
CA PHE A 102 -22.06 2.70 6.25
C PHE A 102 -21.51 2.32 4.87
N THR A 103 -21.09 3.34 4.12
CA THR A 103 -20.64 3.19 2.73
C THR A 103 -19.23 2.67 2.60
N HIS A 104 -18.37 2.81 3.61
CA HIS A 104 -16.95 2.45 3.53
C HIS A 104 -16.71 0.98 3.89
N LEU A 105 -15.72 0.36 3.24
CA LEU A 105 -15.31 -1.01 3.51
C LEU A 105 -14.57 -1.11 4.84
N ILE A 106 -13.62 -0.20 5.09
CA ILE A 106 -12.86 -0.16 6.34
C ILE A 106 -13.39 0.99 7.20
N CYS A 107 -13.98 0.67 8.34
CA CYS A 107 -14.56 1.64 9.26
C CYS A 107 -14.23 1.34 10.72
N THR A 108 -14.29 2.38 11.55
CA THR A 108 -14.19 2.27 13.00
C THR A 108 -15.39 1.48 13.57
N LYS A 109 -15.32 1.06 14.84
CA LYS A 109 -16.46 0.43 15.56
C LYS A 109 -17.73 1.28 15.56
N LYS A 110 -17.58 2.62 15.48
CA LYS A 110 -18.71 3.57 15.37
C LYS A 110 -19.18 3.76 13.91
N GLY A 111 -18.65 2.99 12.97
CA GLY A 111 -18.96 3.02 11.55
C GLY A 111 -18.41 4.22 10.76
N LYS A 112 -17.71 5.14 11.42
CA LYS A 112 -17.03 6.25 10.73
C LYS A 112 -15.79 5.75 9.97
N PRO A 113 -15.47 6.34 8.80
CA PRO A 113 -14.21 6.04 8.11
C PRO A 113 -13.00 6.43 8.98
N TYR A 114 -11.89 5.72 8.81
CA TYR A 114 -10.64 6.11 9.45
C TYR A 114 -10.06 7.35 8.80
N SER A 115 -9.57 8.29 9.61
CA SER A 115 -8.74 9.38 9.10
C SER A 115 -7.35 8.86 8.71
N ALA A 116 -6.72 9.51 7.74
CA ALA A 116 -5.36 9.17 7.33
C ALA A 116 -4.35 9.30 8.50
N SER A 117 -4.51 10.33 9.33
CA SER A 117 -3.69 10.54 10.52
C SER A 117 -3.92 9.46 11.57
N GLY A 118 -5.18 9.10 11.84
CA GLY A 118 -5.53 8.07 12.82
C GLY A 118 -4.97 6.70 12.45
N PHE A 119 -5.11 6.30 11.18
CA PHE A 119 -4.52 5.06 10.69
C PHE A 119 -2.99 5.11 10.74
N LYS A 120 -2.37 6.23 10.32
CA LYS A 120 -0.91 6.41 10.40
C LYS A 120 -0.42 6.25 11.84
N SER A 121 -1.12 6.81 12.83
CA SER A 121 -0.78 6.63 14.24
C SER A 121 -0.91 5.17 14.69
N MET A 122 -1.94 4.45 14.25
CA MET A 122 -2.09 3.00 14.53
C MET A 122 -0.91 2.21 13.96
N TRP A 123 -0.54 2.46 12.70
CA TRP A 123 0.60 1.83 12.05
C TRP A 123 1.92 2.10 12.79
N GLN A 124 2.18 3.36 13.17
CA GLN A 124 3.41 3.72 13.88
C GLN A 124 3.52 3.04 15.25
N ARG A 125 2.39 2.89 15.97
CA ARG A 125 2.36 2.15 17.24
C ARG A 125 2.68 0.67 17.03
N LEU A 126 2.09 0.05 16.01
CA LEU A 126 2.39 -1.35 15.65
C LEU A 126 3.88 -1.52 15.33
N GLN A 127 4.44 -0.71 14.42
CA GLN A 127 5.84 -0.81 14.04
C GLN A 127 6.80 -0.57 15.20
N ARG A 128 6.46 0.33 16.13
CA ARG A 128 7.23 0.53 17.36
C ARG A 128 7.18 -0.71 18.24
N LYS A 129 5.98 -1.26 18.49
CA LYS A 129 5.80 -2.51 19.26
C LYS A 129 6.63 -3.65 18.67
N CYS A 130 6.55 -3.87 17.35
CA CYS A 130 7.31 -4.93 16.68
C CYS A 130 8.82 -4.74 16.80
N LYS A 131 9.30 -3.48 16.71
CA LYS A 131 10.74 -3.20 16.89
C LYS A 131 11.18 -3.41 18.35
N GLU A 132 10.42 -2.91 19.32
CA GLU A 132 10.75 -3.02 20.75
C GLU A 132 10.72 -4.48 21.26
N SER A 133 9.83 -5.30 20.69
CA SER A 133 9.75 -6.73 20.98
C SER A 133 10.74 -7.60 20.18
N GLY A 134 11.55 -7.00 19.31
CA GLY A 134 12.53 -7.72 18.47
C GLY A 134 11.93 -8.53 17.33
N VAL A 135 10.62 -8.41 17.08
CA VAL A 135 9.91 -9.07 15.96
C VAL A 135 10.47 -8.62 14.61
N ILE A 136 10.87 -7.36 14.51
CA ILE A 136 11.60 -6.81 13.35
C ILE A 136 12.78 -5.99 13.85
N GLN A 137 13.87 -5.97 13.07
CA GLN A 137 15.07 -5.19 13.42
C GLN A 137 14.91 -3.70 13.09
N GLU A 138 14.20 -3.40 12.01
CA GLU A 138 13.99 -2.03 11.54
C GLU A 138 12.52 -1.79 11.17
N ARG A 139 12.05 -0.56 11.40
CA ARG A 139 10.68 -0.16 11.06
C ARG A 139 10.59 0.20 9.58
N PHE A 140 9.47 -0.14 8.96
CA PHE A 140 9.09 0.35 7.64
C PHE A 140 7.77 1.16 7.70
N THR A 141 7.52 1.96 6.67
CA THR A 141 6.30 2.76 6.54
C THR A 141 5.21 1.96 5.86
N PHE A 142 3.95 2.34 6.05
CA PHE A 142 2.85 1.71 5.32
C PHE A 142 2.99 1.91 3.80
N HIS A 143 3.62 3.02 3.37
CA HIS A 143 3.89 3.26 1.97
C HIS A 143 4.90 2.27 1.37
N ASP A 144 5.80 1.70 2.18
CA ASP A 144 6.76 0.71 1.71
C ASP A 144 6.07 -0.59 1.27
N LEU A 145 4.86 -0.90 1.76
CA LEU A 145 4.05 -2.03 1.29
C LEU A 145 3.68 -1.92 -0.19
N ARG A 146 3.65 -0.70 -0.73
CA ARG A 146 3.45 -0.47 -2.17
C ARG A 146 4.67 -0.85 -2.99
N SER A 147 5.87 -0.68 -2.44
CA SER A 147 7.12 -1.16 -3.06
C SER A 147 7.19 -2.68 -2.96
N TYR A 148 6.81 -3.24 -1.80
CA TYR A 148 6.65 -4.68 -1.63
C TYR A 148 5.70 -5.32 -2.67
N ALA A 149 4.56 -4.69 -2.93
CA ALA A 149 3.64 -5.12 -3.99
C ALA A 149 4.26 -5.06 -5.40
N ALA A 150 5.05 -4.01 -5.67
CA ALA A 150 5.73 -3.84 -6.95
C ALA A 150 6.83 -4.89 -7.16
N ASP A 151 7.66 -5.13 -6.13
CA ASP A 151 8.68 -6.17 -6.12
C ASP A 151 8.06 -7.56 -6.36
N ASN A 152 6.98 -7.90 -5.64
CA ASN A 152 6.29 -9.17 -5.83
C ASN A 152 5.65 -9.33 -7.21
N ALA A 153 5.19 -8.23 -7.82
CA ALA A 153 4.66 -8.24 -9.18
C ALA A 153 5.77 -8.44 -10.21
N ASP A 154 6.90 -7.77 -10.06
CA ASP A 154 8.07 -7.93 -10.93
C ASP A 154 8.62 -9.36 -10.86
N GLU A 155 8.67 -9.97 -9.66
CA GLU A 155 9.05 -11.38 -9.48
C GLU A 155 8.10 -12.38 -10.16
N GLN A 156 6.86 -11.97 -10.45
CA GLN A 156 5.85 -12.77 -11.16
C GLN A 156 5.73 -12.35 -12.63
N ASP A 157 6.71 -11.63 -13.16
CA ASP A 157 6.72 -11.09 -14.53
C ASP A 157 5.47 -10.25 -14.87
N CYS A 158 4.85 -9.63 -13.86
CA CYS A 158 3.70 -8.76 -14.00
C CYS A 158 4.14 -7.29 -14.11
N ASP A 159 3.39 -6.48 -14.88
CA ASP A 159 3.69 -5.05 -15.01
C ASP A 159 3.38 -4.30 -13.70
N ALA A 160 4.42 -4.14 -12.87
CA ALA A 160 4.33 -3.43 -11.59
C ALA A 160 3.86 -1.99 -11.75
N SER A 161 4.23 -1.30 -12.85
CA SER A 161 3.82 0.08 -13.08
C SER A 161 2.31 0.18 -13.33
N LYS A 162 1.76 -0.78 -14.08
CA LYS A 162 0.32 -0.91 -14.31
C LYS A 162 -0.43 -1.26 -13.03
N LEU A 163 0.12 -2.15 -12.19
CA LEU A 163 -0.44 -2.47 -10.87
C LEU A 163 -0.50 -1.23 -9.98
N LEU A 164 0.57 -0.44 -9.97
CA LEU A 164 0.64 0.79 -9.19
C LEU A 164 -0.19 1.93 -9.79
N GLY A 165 -0.55 1.89 -11.08
CA GLY A 165 -1.25 2.99 -11.75
C GLY A 165 -0.37 4.23 -11.90
N HIS A 166 0.93 4.03 -12.16
CA HIS A 166 1.83 5.11 -12.53
C HIS A 166 1.78 5.38 -14.03
N ALA A 167 1.74 6.66 -14.42
CA ALA A 167 1.80 7.07 -15.82
C ALA A 167 3.20 6.86 -16.42
N ASN A 168 4.25 7.13 -15.64
CA ASN A 168 5.64 6.92 -16.06
C ASN A 168 6.21 5.65 -15.37
N LYS A 169 6.69 4.70 -16.19
CA LYS A 169 7.31 3.44 -15.72
C LYS A 169 8.60 3.67 -14.93
N GLU A 170 9.40 4.68 -15.30
CA GLU A 170 10.65 5.02 -14.62
C GLU A 170 10.45 5.32 -13.12
N THR A 171 9.26 5.84 -12.76
CA THR A 171 8.93 6.09 -11.35
C THR A 171 8.85 4.78 -10.57
N THR A 172 8.26 3.75 -11.17
CA THR A 172 8.17 2.42 -10.57
C THR A 172 9.54 1.79 -10.46
N GLU A 173 10.31 1.81 -11.54
CA GLU A 173 11.66 1.22 -11.61
C GLU A 173 12.63 1.87 -10.63
N ARG A 174 12.60 3.20 -10.48
CA ARG A 174 13.56 3.92 -9.63
C ARG A 174 13.20 3.91 -8.14
N ILE A 175 11.90 3.90 -7.80
CA ILE A 175 11.45 4.17 -6.42
C ILE A 175 10.81 2.95 -5.76
N TYR A 176 10.13 2.10 -6.54
CA TYR A 176 9.28 1.03 -6.01
C TYR A 176 9.86 -0.37 -6.24
N LEU A 177 10.64 -0.59 -7.31
CA LEU A 177 11.44 -1.81 -7.45
C LEU A 177 12.70 -1.67 -6.61
N ARG A 178 12.75 -2.41 -5.51
CA ARG A 178 13.82 -2.33 -4.50
C ARG A 178 14.53 -3.66 -4.32
N ARG A 179 13.90 -4.79 -4.67
CA ARG A 179 14.58 -6.09 -4.69
C ARG A 179 15.53 -6.20 -5.88
N ALA A 180 16.60 -6.96 -5.68
CA ALA A 180 17.54 -7.25 -6.76
C ALA A 180 16.87 -8.17 -7.80
N LYS A 181 17.07 -7.86 -9.08
CA LYS A 181 16.56 -8.69 -10.18
C LYS A 181 17.29 -10.03 -10.18
N LYS A 182 16.52 -11.12 -10.18
CA LYS A 182 17.05 -12.47 -10.38
C LYS A 182 17.53 -12.58 -11.82
N VAL A 183 18.85 -12.60 -12.01
CA VAL A 183 19.47 -12.80 -13.31
C VAL A 183 19.99 -14.23 -13.40
N THR A 184 19.69 -14.90 -14.50
CA THR A 184 20.31 -16.20 -14.77
C THR A 184 21.71 -15.93 -15.35
N PRO A 185 22.79 -16.39 -14.69
CA PRO A 185 24.13 -16.22 -15.24
C PRO A 185 24.25 -16.87 -16.61
N ASN A 186 24.90 -16.20 -17.55
CA ASN A 186 25.24 -16.80 -18.85
C ASN A 186 26.57 -17.55 -18.70
N ARG A 187 26.52 -18.88 -18.82
CA ARG A 187 27.63 -19.87 -18.80
C ARG A 187 28.73 -19.66 -17.78
#